data_AF-A0A9D1KM46-F1
#
_entry.id   AF-A0A9D1KM46-F1
#
_cell.length_a   1.000
_cell.length_b   1.000
_cell.length_c   1.000
_cell.angle_alpha   90.00
_cell.angle_beta   90.00
_cell.angle_gamma   90.00
#
_symmetry.space_group_name_H-M   'P 1'
#
loop_
_entity.id
_entity.type
_entity.pdbx_description
1 polymer ?
#
loop_
_entity_poly.entity_id
_entity_poly.type
_entity_poly.pdbx_seq_one_letter_code
_entity_poly.pdbx_strand_id
1 'polypeptide(L)'
;MKLRKLLIILSCAAILATFAACGETENNNNENNNDGSNQATESTESDGQTDVTEPEVTEQPEEEEAPAITDSKEILTTVWGSYAEEDKFSVIGGTGTMNEPDSLDVTVDTDMISNNLVFPADSISMIDDAASLMHMLNANTFTCGVFRVTDSANITAVADAIKEKVTTNQWICGVPNEMFVANIGNYVVSAFGNDEVMDVFKTALETSYPDVTFLYEEAIA
;
A
#
# COMPACT_ATOMS: atom_id res chain seq x y z
N MET A 1 -44.42 -23.81 -27.50
CA MET A 1 -44.39 -22.66 -28.45
C MET A 1 -43.66 -21.53 -27.72
N LYS A 2 -42.50 -20.99 -28.10
CA LYS A 2 -41.54 -21.18 -29.19
C LYS A 2 -40.13 -20.99 -28.59
N LEU A 3 -39.26 -21.94 -28.85
CA LEU A 3 -37.82 -21.84 -28.72
C LEU A 3 -37.30 -20.86 -29.79
N ARG A 4 -36.46 -19.88 -29.43
CA ARG A 4 -35.67 -19.12 -30.42
C ARG A 4 -34.18 -19.31 -30.11
N LYS A 5 -33.59 -20.19 -30.91
CA LYS A 5 -32.15 -20.35 -31.14
C LYS A 5 -31.61 -19.08 -31.80
N LEU A 6 -30.44 -18.61 -31.40
CA LEU A 6 -29.45 -18.09 -32.36
C LEU A 6 -28.04 -18.28 -31.79
N LEU A 7 -27.12 -18.62 -32.69
CA LEU A 7 -25.80 -19.23 -32.50
C LEU A 7 -24.74 -18.35 -33.21
N ILE A 8 -23.49 -18.40 -32.71
CA ILE A 8 -22.18 -18.25 -33.40
C ILE A 8 -21.77 -16.80 -33.79
N ILE A 9 -20.54 -16.30 -33.55
CA ILE A 9 -19.25 -16.51 -34.27
C ILE A 9 -18.11 -16.04 -33.34
N LEU A 10 -17.24 -16.89 -32.77
CA LEU A 10 -15.97 -17.49 -33.27
C LEU A 10 -15.02 -16.56 -34.05
N SER A 11 -14.00 -16.02 -33.38
CA SER A 11 -12.72 -15.67 -34.02
C SER A 11 -11.54 -15.93 -33.07
N CYS A 12 -10.96 -17.12 -33.19
CA CYS A 12 -9.66 -17.46 -32.63
C CYS A 12 -8.56 -16.86 -33.53
N ALA A 13 -7.62 -16.12 -32.96
CA ALA A 13 -6.32 -15.88 -33.59
C ALA A 13 -5.23 -16.13 -32.54
N ALA A 14 -4.69 -17.34 -32.56
CA ALA A 14 -3.45 -17.69 -31.89
C ALA A 14 -2.28 -17.22 -32.77
N ILE A 15 -1.36 -16.44 -32.21
CA ILE A 15 -0.09 -16.11 -32.87
C ILE A 15 1.01 -16.92 -32.19
N LEU A 16 1.70 -17.68 -33.04
CA LEU A 16 2.75 -18.64 -32.74
C LEU A 16 4.05 -17.95 -32.30
N ALA A 17 4.72 -18.55 -31.32
CA ALA A 17 6.12 -18.29 -31.00
C ALA A 17 7.05 -18.90 -32.05
N THR A 18 8.11 -18.16 -32.41
CA THR A 18 9.31 -18.74 -33.04
C THR A 18 10.56 -18.23 -32.34
N PHE A 19 11.29 -19.18 -31.76
CA PHE A 19 12.63 -19.05 -31.23
C PHE A 19 13.63 -18.71 -32.35
N ALA A 20 14.57 -17.80 -32.07
CA ALA A 20 15.82 -17.69 -32.80
C ALA A 20 16.97 -18.02 -31.85
N ALA A 21 17.54 -19.21 -32.06
CA ALA A 21 18.85 -19.62 -31.57
C ALA A 21 19.91 -19.35 -32.66
N CYS A 22 21.18 -19.55 -32.28
CA CYS A 22 22.46 -19.37 -33.01
C CYS A 22 23.14 -18.02 -32.72
N GLY A 23 24.39 -17.94 -32.26
CA GLY A 23 25.39 -18.96 -31.97
C GLY A 23 26.67 -18.27 -31.48
N GLU A 24 27.49 -19.03 -30.73
CA GLU A 24 28.82 -18.67 -30.26
C GLU A 24 29.80 -18.32 -31.40
N THR A 25 30.77 -17.45 -31.12
CA THR A 25 32.18 -17.69 -31.48
C THR A 25 33.08 -16.95 -30.50
N GLU A 26 33.62 -17.75 -29.58
CA GLU A 26 35.02 -17.88 -29.15
C GLU A 26 35.99 -16.70 -28.94
N ASN A 27 36.85 -16.94 -27.94
CA ASN A 27 38.28 -16.61 -27.83
C ASN A 27 38.62 -15.19 -27.31
N ASN A 28 39.48 -14.99 -26.31
CA ASN A 28 40.58 -15.81 -25.80
C ASN A 28 40.90 -15.51 -24.34
N ASN A 29 41.42 -16.55 -23.68
CA ASN A 29 42.20 -16.55 -22.46
C ASN A 29 43.24 -15.41 -22.39
N ASN A 30 43.43 -14.87 -21.19
CA ASN A 30 44.78 -14.76 -20.65
C ASN A 30 44.76 -14.94 -19.14
N GLU A 31 45.29 -16.08 -18.70
CA GLU A 31 45.70 -16.34 -17.33
C GLU A 31 46.88 -15.40 -16.99
N ASN A 32 46.88 -14.84 -15.78
CA ASN A 32 48.12 -14.84 -15.01
C ASN A 32 47.81 -14.76 -13.53
N ASN A 33 48.11 -15.87 -12.87
CA ASN A 33 48.21 -16.02 -11.43
C ASN A 33 49.38 -15.18 -10.89
N ASN A 34 49.23 -14.59 -9.71
CA ASN A 34 50.30 -14.73 -8.72
C ASN A 34 49.77 -14.64 -7.29
N ASP A 35 50.12 -15.67 -6.54
CA ASP A 35 49.93 -15.93 -5.12
C ASP A 35 50.95 -15.12 -4.28
N GLY A 36 50.64 -14.88 -3.00
CA GLY A 36 51.53 -14.15 -2.11
C GLY A 36 50.96 -13.97 -0.71
N SER A 37 50.94 -15.06 0.06
CA SER A 37 50.57 -15.09 1.47
C SER A 37 51.75 -14.73 2.41
N ASN A 38 51.41 -13.91 3.42
CA ASN A 38 51.80 -13.96 4.84
C ASN A 38 53.21 -13.56 5.40
N GLN A 39 53.14 -12.64 6.39
CA GLN A 39 53.59 -12.76 7.80
C GLN A 39 54.79 -11.95 8.35
N ALA A 40 54.48 -11.29 9.49
CA ALA A 40 55.26 -11.03 10.74
C ALA A 40 56.23 -9.82 10.83
N THR A 41 55.87 -8.80 11.66
CA THR A 41 56.40 -8.41 13.02
C THR A 41 57.66 -7.51 12.95
N GLU A 42 57.94 -6.47 13.75
CA GLU A 42 57.69 -6.17 15.18
C GLU A 42 58.12 -4.70 15.50
N SER A 43 57.83 -4.23 16.72
CA SER A 43 58.42 -3.12 17.53
C SER A 43 57.89 -1.67 17.39
N THR A 44 57.70 -0.81 18.43
CA THR A 44 57.61 -0.88 19.92
C THR A 44 57.12 0.51 20.43
N GLU A 45 56.28 0.52 21.48
CA GLU A 45 55.99 1.49 22.58
C GLU A 45 56.01 3.04 22.40
N SER A 46 54.99 3.73 22.96
CA SER A 46 55.09 4.42 24.28
C SER A 46 53.95 5.42 24.54
N ASP A 47 53.22 5.17 25.64
CA ASP A 47 52.59 6.03 26.65
C ASP A 47 51.78 7.31 26.34
N GLY A 48 50.63 7.42 27.03
CA GLY A 48 49.98 8.69 27.35
C GLY A 48 48.53 8.59 27.83
N GLN A 49 48.31 8.03 29.02
CA GLN A 49 47.01 7.98 29.71
C GLN A 49 46.59 9.37 30.24
N THR A 50 45.34 9.77 30.03
CA THR A 50 44.64 10.69 30.97
C THR A 50 43.21 10.22 31.19
N ASP A 51 42.99 9.87 32.46
CA ASP A 51 41.73 9.66 33.15
C ASP A 51 40.96 10.98 33.23
N VAL A 52 39.71 11.00 32.77
CA VAL A 52 38.71 11.93 33.30
C VAL A 52 37.33 11.29 33.25
N THR A 53 36.72 11.35 34.41
CA THR A 53 35.45 10.79 34.87
C THR A 53 34.27 11.14 33.96
N GLU A 54 33.60 10.11 33.43
CA GLU A 54 32.37 10.20 32.65
C GLU A 54 31.16 10.34 33.59
N PRO A 55 30.30 11.36 33.44
CA PRO A 55 29.02 11.37 34.12
C PRO A 55 28.05 10.51 33.30
N GLU A 56 27.47 9.52 33.97
CA GLU A 56 26.32 8.73 33.51
C GLU A 56 25.17 9.67 33.14
N VAL A 57 25.01 9.94 31.85
CA VAL A 57 23.78 10.55 31.31
C VAL A 57 22.79 9.41 31.17
N THR A 58 21.84 9.36 32.09
CA THR A 58 20.62 8.56 31.93
C THR A 58 19.92 9.01 30.65
N GLU A 59 20.06 8.23 29.58
CA GLU A 59 19.27 8.38 28.37
C GLU A 59 17.82 7.99 28.68
N GLN A 60 16.99 9.03 28.82
CA GLN A 60 15.55 8.92 28.68
C GLN A 60 15.26 8.51 27.23
N PRO A 61 14.37 7.55 26.94
CA PRO A 61 14.06 7.20 25.55
C PRO A 61 13.50 8.45 24.88
N GLU A 62 14.18 8.94 23.84
CA GLU A 62 13.55 9.84 22.88
C GLU A 62 12.38 9.08 22.28
N GLU A 63 11.18 9.53 22.60
CA GLU A 63 9.97 9.17 21.89
C GLU A 63 10.17 9.70 20.48
N GLU A 64 10.57 8.80 19.56
CA GLU A 64 10.73 9.09 18.14
C GLU A 64 9.37 9.59 17.65
N GLU A 65 9.22 10.92 17.51
CA GLU A 65 8.02 11.52 16.91
C GLU A 65 7.85 10.87 15.54
N ALA A 66 6.72 10.17 15.35
CA ALA A 66 6.38 9.58 14.08
C ALA A 66 6.47 10.67 12.99
N PRO A 67 7.08 10.37 11.83
CA PRO A 67 7.25 11.36 10.77
C PRO A 67 5.89 11.97 10.40
N ALA A 68 5.86 13.29 10.26
CA ALA A 68 4.64 14.02 9.96
C ALA A 68 4.10 13.60 8.58
N ILE A 69 2.91 13.02 8.56
CA ILE A 69 2.19 12.63 7.34
C ILE A 69 1.90 13.88 6.51
N THR A 70 2.37 13.92 5.27
CA THR A 70 2.27 15.07 4.37
C THR A 70 0.99 15.07 3.53
N ASP A 71 0.57 13.90 3.06
CA ASP A 71 -0.63 13.70 2.25
C ASP A 71 -1.21 12.28 2.40
N SER A 72 -2.39 12.06 1.83
CA SER A 72 -3.15 10.81 1.91
C SER A 72 -2.46 9.68 1.14
N LYS A 73 -1.70 10.01 0.09
CA LYS A 73 -0.96 9.03 -0.72
C LYS A 73 0.24 8.48 0.05
N GLU A 74 0.87 9.27 0.91
CA GLU A 74 1.98 8.84 1.75
C GLU A 74 1.59 7.66 2.65
N ILE A 75 0.40 7.68 3.26
CA ILE A 75 -0.10 6.57 4.08
C ILE A 75 -0.14 5.28 3.26
N LEU A 76 -0.78 5.32 2.09
CA LEU A 76 -0.87 4.14 1.23
C LEU A 76 0.48 3.71 0.67
N THR A 77 1.37 4.66 0.35
CA THR A 77 2.71 4.37 -0.18
C THR A 77 3.57 3.68 0.85
N THR A 78 3.50 4.13 2.10
CA THR A 78 4.23 3.53 3.23
C THR A 78 3.72 2.11 3.49
N VAL A 79 2.39 1.95 3.61
CA VAL A 79 1.79 0.63 3.84
C VAL A 79 2.06 -0.32 2.67
N TRP A 80 1.83 0.10 1.43
CA TRP A 80 2.10 -0.76 0.26
C TRP A 80 3.58 -1.07 0.08
N GLY A 81 4.45 -0.12 0.43
CA GLY A 81 5.91 -0.29 0.41
C GLY A 81 6.43 -1.27 1.45
N SER A 82 5.69 -1.51 2.54
CA SER A 82 6.10 -2.46 3.59
C SER A 82 5.78 -3.92 3.25
N TYR A 83 5.03 -4.18 2.16
CA TYR A 83 4.67 -5.53 1.75
C TYR A 83 5.89 -6.30 1.26
N ALA A 84 5.97 -7.59 1.60
CA ALA A 84 6.85 -8.51 0.89
C ALA A 84 6.38 -8.66 -0.57
N GLU A 85 7.30 -8.93 -1.49
CA GLU A 85 6.93 -8.98 -2.92
C GLU A 85 5.99 -10.14 -3.25
N GLU A 86 6.03 -11.23 -2.48
CA GLU A 86 5.07 -12.34 -2.57
C GLU A 86 3.65 -11.99 -2.13
N ASP A 87 3.48 -10.97 -1.27
CA ASP A 87 2.18 -10.52 -0.75
C ASP A 87 1.56 -9.44 -1.64
N LYS A 88 2.31 -8.89 -2.59
CA LYS A 88 1.79 -7.91 -3.55
C LYS A 88 0.95 -8.58 -4.63
N PHE A 89 -0.11 -7.88 -4.99
CA PHE A 89 -1.03 -8.22 -6.06
C PHE A 89 -1.21 -7.03 -7.02
N SER A 90 -1.85 -7.27 -8.17
CA SER A 90 -2.08 -6.22 -9.16
C SER A 90 -3.07 -5.18 -8.62
N VAL A 91 -2.59 -3.95 -8.48
CA VAL A 91 -3.35 -2.81 -7.96
C VAL A 91 -3.39 -1.66 -8.94
N ILE A 92 -4.38 -0.80 -8.76
CA ILE A 92 -4.51 0.48 -9.43
C ILE A 92 -4.73 1.58 -8.38
N GLY A 93 -3.95 2.65 -8.45
CA GLY A 93 -4.03 3.84 -7.62
C GLY A 93 -4.58 5.04 -8.38
N GLY A 94 -5.24 5.95 -7.67
CA GLY A 94 -5.88 7.12 -8.26
C GLY A 94 -6.70 6.78 -9.51
N THR A 95 -6.65 7.64 -10.52
CA THR A 95 -7.46 7.49 -11.75
C THR A 95 -6.91 6.48 -12.77
N GLY A 96 -5.80 5.79 -12.47
CA GLY A 96 -5.26 4.81 -13.42
C GLY A 96 -3.82 4.34 -13.22
N THR A 97 -3.17 4.72 -12.12
CA THR A 97 -1.75 4.44 -11.88
C THR A 97 -1.58 2.97 -11.52
N MET A 98 -0.71 2.26 -12.24
CA MET A 98 -0.61 0.80 -12.15
C MET A 98 0.44 0.36 -11.13
N ASN A 99 0.12 -0.63 -10.30
CA ASN A 99 0.99 -1.28 -9.32
C ASN A 99 1.46 -0.41 -8.13
N GLU A 100 0.87 0.77 -7.94
CA GLU A 100 1.18 1.67 -6.83
C GLU A 100 -0.05 2.51 -6.46
N PRO A 101 -0.13 3.01 -5.21
CA PRO A 101 -1.16 3.95 -4.80
C PRO A 101 -0.98 5.30 -5.49
N ASP A 102 -2.08 6.05 -5.61
CA ASP A 102 -2.01 7.40 -6.16
C ASP A 102 -3.10 8.33 -5.63
N SER A 103 -2.85 9.62 -5.76
CA SER A 103 -3.74 10.68 -5.29
C SER A 103 -4.98 10.83 -6.18
N LEU A 104 -6.01 11.45 -5.62
CA LEU A 104 -7.24 11.84 -6.30
C LEU A 104 -7.49 13.33 -6.09
N ASP A 105 -7.93 14.02 -7.14
CA ASP A 105 -8.34 15.41 -7.02
C ASP A 105 -9.78 15.44 -6.49
N VAL A 106 -9.95 15.82 -5.22
CA VAL A 106 -11.26 15.86 -4.54
C VAL A 106 -12.27 16.82 -5.20
N THR A 107 -11.81 17.71 -6.09
CA THR A 107 -12.68 18.63 -6.84
C THR A 107 -13.10 18.11 -8.21
N VAL A 108 -12.36 17.14 -8.77
CA VAL A 108 -12.58 16.59 -10.12
C VAL A 108 -13.05 15.14 -10.06
N ASP A 109 -12.45 14.32 -9.21
CA ASP A 109 -12.62 12.86 -9.16
C ASP A 109 -13.74 12.41 -8.20
N THR A 110 -14.71 13.29 -7.94
CA THR A 110 -15.82 13.08 -6.98
C THR A 110 -16.64 11.81 -7.24
N ASP A 111 -16.86 11.47 -8.52
CA ASP A 111 -17.55 10.23 -8.91
C ASP A 111 -16.72 8.99 -8.58
N MET A 112 -15.40 9.05 -8.76
CA MET A 112 -14.51 7.94 -8.40
C MET A 112 -14.45 7.76 -6.88
N ILE A 113 -14.32 8.85 -6.14
CA ILE A 113 -14.36 8.85 -4.67
C ILE A 113 -15.68 8.23 -4.18
N SER A 114 -16.82 8.66 -4.74
CA SER A 114 -18.14 8.21 -4.29
C SER A 114 -18.47 6.77 -4.68
N ASN A 115 -18.12 6.37 -5.90
CA ASN A 115 -18.57 5.09 -6.46
C ASN A 115 -17.56 3.96 -6.26
N ASN A 116 -16.27 4.24 -6.40
CA ASN A 116 -15.22 3.22 -6.31
C ASN A 116 -14.73 3.06 -4.87
N LEU A 117 -14.49 4.17 -4.16
CA LEU A 117 -14.08 4.13 -2.76
C LEU A 117 -15.27 4.06 -1.79
N VAL A 118 -16.49 4.09 -2.34
CA VAL A 118 -17.75 4.00 -1.59
C VAL A 118 -17.84 5.09 -0.52
N PHE A 119 -17.26 6.27 -0.80
CA PHE A 119 -17.29 7.41 0.09
C PHE A 119 -18.65 8.13 0.01
N PRO A 120 -19.20 8.63 1.13
CA PRO A 120 -20.47 9.36 1.13
C PRO A 120 -20.34 10.71 0.40
N ALA A 121 -21.03 10.86 -0.74
CA ALA A 121 -20.96 12.06 -1.59
C ALA A 121 -21.25 13.38 -0.82
N ASP A 122 -22.18 13.34 0.14
CA ASP A 122 -22.53 14.51 0.97
C ASP A 122 -21.39 14.96 1.90
N SER A 123 -20.39 14.10 2.13
CA SER A 123 -19.22 14.40 2.97
C SER A 123 -17.99 14.84 2.17
N ILE A 124 -18.04 14.90 0.82
CA ILE A 124 -16.88 15.28 0.00
C ILE A 124 -16.36 16.67 0.36
N SER A 125 -17.27 17.59 0.72
CA SER A 125 -16.88 18.94 1.15
C SER A 125 -16.09 18.99 2.46
N MET A 126 -16.02 17.89 3.21
CA MET A 126 -15.30 17.80 4.48
C MET A 126 -13.83 17.36 4.31
N ILE A 127 -13.44 16.93 3.10
CA ILE A 127 -12.09 16.45 2.78
C ILE A 127 -11.39 17.42 1.83
N ASP A 128 -10.08 17.57 1.95
CA ASP A 128 -9.26 18.40 1.05
C ASP A 128 -8.15 17.64 0.32
N ASP A 129 -8.00 16.35 0.62
CA ASP A 129 -7.01 15.47 0.02
C ASP A 129 -7.48 14.02 0.09
N ALA A 130 -7.15 13.24 -0.93
CA ALA A 130 -7.54 11.85 -1.05
C ALA A 130 -6.53 11.04 -1.86
N ALA A 131 -6.41 9.75 -1.53
CA ALA A 131 -5.66 8.79 -2.31
C ALA A 131 -6.35 7.43 -2.29
N SER A 132 -6.03 6.58 -3.27
CA SER A 132 -6.60 5.24 -3.35
C SER A 132 -5.61 4.17 -3.75
N LEU A 133 -5.93 2.94 -3.34
CA LEU A 133 -5.30 1.71 -3.76
C LEU A 133 -6.39 0.64 -3.90
N MET A 134 -6.59 0.11 -5.11
CA MET A 134 -7.64 -0.86 -5.40
C MET A 134 -7.09 -2.07 -6.14
N HIS A 135 -7.68 -3.24 -5.93
CA HIS A 135 -7.35 -4.43 -6.71
C HIS A 135 -7.77 -4.23 -8.19
N MET A 136 -6.83 -4.46 -9.11
CA MET A 136 -6.96 -4.07 -10.52
C MET A 136 -8.11 -4.76 -11.27
N LEU A 137 -8.42 -6.02 -10.92
CA LEU A 137 -9.44 -6.81 -11.64
C LEU A 137 -10.82 -6.77 -10.99
N ASN A 138 -10.89 -6.53 -9.69
CA ASN A 138 -12.12 -6.60 -8.91
C ASN A 138 -11.98 -5.76 -7.64
N ALA A 139 -12.63 -4.60 -7.61
CA ALA A 139 -12.58 -3.69 -6.47
C ALA A 139 -13.12 -4.30 -5.16
N ASN A 140 -13.99 -5.32 -5.25
CA ASN A 140 -14.53 -5.99 -4.07
C ASN A 140 -13.52 -6.95 -3.42
N THR A 141 -12.44 -7.33 -4.12
CA THR A 141 -11.35 -8.12 -3.54
C THR A 141 -10.52 -7.30 -2.57
N PHE A 142 -10.27 -6.03 -2.93
CA PHE A 142 -9.62 -5.06 -2.07
C PHE A 142 -9.79 -3.65 -2.65
N THR A 143 -10.20 -2.72 -1.79
CA THR A 143 -10.21 -1.28 -2.05
C THR A 143 -9.89 -0.57 -0.75
N CYS A 144 -8.94 0.36 -0.82
CA CYS A 144 -8.65 1.29 0.26
C CYS A 144 -8.65 2.73 -0.27
N GLY A 145 -9.34 3.61 0.46
CA GLY A 145 -9.28 5.06 0.31
C GLY A 145 -8.73 5.70 1.58
N VAL A 146 -7.89 6.71 1.42
CA VAL A 146 -7.42 7.56 2.52
C VAL A 146 -7.87 8.98 2.24
N PHE A 147 -8.43 9.65 3.25
CA PHE A 147 -9.03 10.97 3.12
C PHE A 147 -8.55 11.88 4.24
N ARG A 148 -7.98 13.03 3.91
CA ARG A 148 -7.69 14.05 4.93
C ARG A 148 -8.93 14.88 5.20
N VAL A 149 -9.42 14.80 6.44
CA VAL A 149 -10.54 15.62 6.90
C VAL A 149 -10.02 17.00 7.27
N THR A 150 -10.64 18.04 6.72
CA THR A 150 -10.25 19.45 6.90
C THR A 150 -10.34 19.92 8.34
N ASP A 151 -11.34 19.43 9.08
CA ASP A 151 -11.55 19.71 10.49
C ASP A 151 -11.66 18.40 11.26
N SER A 152 -10.72 18.19 12.18
CA SER A 152 -10.66 17.03 13.06
C SER A 152 -11.97 16.73 13.81
N ALA A 153 -12.81 17.75 14.06
CA ALA A 153 -14.12 17.57 14.69
C ALA A 153 -15.10 16.74 13.83
N ASN A 154 -14.87 16.64 12.52
CA ASN A 154 -15.71 15.90 11.59
C ASN A 154 -15.25 14.45 11.35
N ILE A 155 -14.12 14.01 11.91
CA ILE A 155 -13.56 12.66 11.69
C ILE A 155 -14.60 11.58 11.98
N THR A 156 -15.25 11.63 13.15
CA THR A 156 -16.27 10.63 13.51
C THR A 156 -17.48 10.70 12.57
N ALA A 157 -17.95 11.89 12.21
CA ALA A 157 -19.09 12.04 11.30
C ALA A 157 -18.78 11.46 9.90
N VAL A 158 -17.58 11.69 9.38
CA VAL A 158 -17.11 11.12 8.11
C VAL A 158 -16.99 9.60 8.22
N ALA A 159 -16.40 9.08 9.30
CA ALA A 159 -16.25 7.65 9.53
C ALA A 159 -17.61 6.93 9.63
N ASP A 160 -18.56 7.51 10.35
CA ASP A 160 -19.94 6.99 10.48
C ASP A 160 -20.62 6.90 9.12
N ALA A 161 -20.52 7.98 8.33
CA ALA A 161 -21.12 8.07 7.01
C ALA A 161 -20.48 7.08 6.01
N ILE A 162 -19.16 6.87 6.08
CA ILE A 162 -18.46 5.83 5.31
C ILE A 162 -18.98 4.44 5.71
N LYS A 163 -19.01 4.14 7.02
CA LYS A 163 -19.46 2.85 7.52
C LYS A 163 -20.89 2.53 7.07
N GLU A 164 -21.80 3.50 7.19
CA GLU A 164 -23.18 3.36 6.71
C GLU A 164 -23.21 3.14 5.19
N LYS A 165 -22.45 3.93 4.43
CA LYS A 165 -22.43 3.85 2.97
C LYS A 165 -21.88 2.51 2.47
N VAL A 166 -20.80 2.01 3.06
CA VAL A 166 -20.18 0.72 2.70
C VAL A 166 -21.11 -0.45 3.06
N THR A 167 -21.67 -0.48 4.27
CA THR A 167 -22.53 -1.58 4.73
C THR A 167 -23.90 -1.63 4.04
N THR A 168 -24.37 -0.51 3.49
CA THR A 168 -25.62 -0.45 2.70
C THR A 168 -25.39 -0.50 1.19
N ASN A 169 -24.13 -0.53 0.75
CA ASN A 169 -23.78 -0.51 -0.67
C ASN A 169 -24.35 -1.72 -1.42
N GLN A 170 -24.76 -1.51 -2.66
CA GLN A 170 -25.25 -2.59 -3.52
C GLN A 170 -24.11 -3.09 -4.41
N TRP A 171 -23.52 -4.22 -3.99
CA TRP A 171 -22.34 -4.77 -4.64
C TRP A 171 -22.66 -5.48 -5.96
N ILE A 172 -21.80 -5.28 -6.95
CA ILE A 172 -21.85 -5.94 -8.26
C ILE A 172 -20.51 -6.69 -8.42
N CYS A 173 -20.53 -7.87 -9.05
CA CYS A 173 -19.35 -8.73 -9.26
C CYS A 173 -18.77 -9.38 -7.98
N GLY A 174 -19.64 -9.67 -7.02
CA GLY A 174 -19.28 -10.23 -5.72
C GLY A 174 -19.72 -9.30 -4.60
N VAL A 175 -19.36 -9.63 -3.37
CA VAL A 175 -19.53 -8.81 -2.18
C VAL A 175 -18.22 -8.91 -1.39
N PRO A 176 -17.66 -7.80 -0.88
CA PRO A 176 -16.53 -7.88 0.04
C PRO A 176 -16.93 -8.67 1.28
N ASN A 177 -15.96 -9.32 1.93
CA ASN A 177 -16.25 -10.05 3.16
C ASN A 177 -16.38 -9.09 4.35
N GLU A 178 -15.53 -8.07 4.40
CA GLU A 178 -15.44 -7.16 5.53
C GLU A 178 -15.01 -5.74 5.13
N MET A 179 -15.14 -4.82 6.09
CA MET A 179 -14.61 -3.47 6.02
C MET A 179 -14.04 -3.02 7.37
N PHE A 180 -13.16 -2.03 7.31
CA PHE A 180 -12.83 -1.20 8.47
C PHE A 180 -12.77 0.28 8.10
N VAL A 181 -12.98 1.13 9.12
CA VAL A 181 -12.66 2.55 9.07
C VAL A 181 -11.73 2.86 10.24
N ALA A 182 -10.57 3.41 9.93
CA ALA A 182 -9.55 3.78 10.90
C ALA A 182 -9.21 5.27 10.82
N ASN A 183 -8.60 5.79 11.88
CA ASN A 183 -8.14 7.16 12.00
C ASN A 183 -6.65 7.22 12.30
N ILE A 184 -5.95 8.13 11.62
CA ILE A 184 -4.55 8.49 11.87
C ILE A 184 -4.47 10.01 11.81
N GLY A 185 -4.39 10.69 12.97
CA GLY A 185 -4.46 12.15 13.01
C GLY A 185 -5.72 12.71 12.34
N ASN A 186 -5.56 13.54 11.31
CA ASN A 186 -6.69 14.08 10.52
C ASN A 186 -7.11 13.19 9.34
N TYR A 187 -6.53 12.01 9.20
CA TYR A 187 -6.81 11.10 8.09
C TYR A 187 -7.81 10.04 8.51
N VAL A 188 -8.75 9.74 7.61
CA VAL A 188 -9.65 8.59 7.69
C VAL A 188 -9.22 7.59 6.64
N VAL A 189 -8.90 6.37 7.07
CA VAL A 189 -8.57 5.24 6.21
C VAL A 189 -9.80 4.34 6.15
N SER A 190 -10.34 4.09 4.96
CA SER A 190 -11.47 3.20 4.74
C SER A 190 -11.05 2.10 3.79
N ALA A 191 -11.16 0.85 4.23
CA ALA A 191 -10.88 -0.29 3.38
C ALA A 191 -12.00 -1.34 3.46
N PHE A 192 -12.23 -2.03 2.35
CA PHE A 192 -13.11 -3.18 2.27
C PHE A 192 -12.54 -4.20 1.28
N GLY A 193 -12.79 -5.48 1.52
CA GLY A 193 -12.21 -6.54 0.71
C GLY A 193 -12.48 -7.94 1.22
N ASN A 194 -11.67 -8.88 0.73
CA ASN A 194 -11.65 -10.25 1.22
C ASN A 194 -10.78 -10.36 2.48
N ASP A 195 -11.18 -11.23 3.43
CA ASP A 195 -10.55 -11.42 4.75
C ASP A 195 -9.01 -11.47 4.67
N GLU A 196 -8.45 -12.39 3.86
CA GLU A 196 -6.99 -12.59 3.79
C GLU A 196 -6.23 -11.34 3.33
N VAL A 197 -6.79 -10.59 2.37
CA VAL A 197 -6.14 -9.38 1.84
C VAL A 197 -6.26 -8.22 2.83
N MET A 198 -7.40 -8.14 3.51
CA MET A 198 -7.70 -7.11 4.50
C MET A 198 -6.86 -7.30 5.77
N ASP A 199 -6.68 -8.54 6.25
CA ASP A 199 -5.82 -8.86 7.39
C ASP A 199 -4.36 -8.44 7.17
N VAL A 200 -3.83 -8.71 5.97
CA VAL A 200 -2.47 -8.30 5.59
C VAL A 200 -2.36 -6.77 5.56
N PHE A 201 -3.32 -6.08 4.95
CA PHE A 201 -3.32 -4.62 4.90
C PHE A 201 -3.44 -3.99 6.28
N LYS A 202 -4.34 -4.51 7.10
CA LYS A 202 -4.55 -4.03 8.48
C LYS A 202 -3.28 -4.19 9.31
N THR A 203 -2.62 -5.36 9.23
CA THR A 203 -1.36 -5.62 9.92
C THR A 203 -0.26 -4.66 9.46
N ALA A 204 -0.14 -4.43 8.15
CA ALA A 204 0.83 -3.49 7.60
C ALA A 204 0.54 -2.03 8.02
N LEU A 205 -0.74 -1.64 8.09
CA LEU A 205 -1.19 -0.33 8.56
C LEU A 205 -0.82 -0.10 10.03
N GLU A 206 -1.15 -1.04 10.92
CA GLU A 206 -0.82 -0.99 12.35
C GLU A 206 0.69 -0.96 12.59
N THR A 207 1.45 -1.71 11.80
CA THR A 207 2.91 -1.75 11.91
C THR A 207 3.54 -0.42 11.46
N SER A 208 3.01 0.16 10.39
CA SER A 208 3.52 1.41 9.81
C SER A 208 3.08 2.65 10.61
N TYR A 209 1.91 2.59 11.24
CA TYR A 209 1.30 3.68 12.01
C TYR A 209 0.79 3.15 13.35
N PRO A 210 1.66 3.03 14.38
CA PRO A 210 1.27 2.51 15.70
C PRO A 210 0.14 3.29 16.37
N ASP A 211 -0.04 4.55 15.99
CA ASP A 211 -1.03 5.50 16.50
C ASP A 211 -2.43 5.31 15.88
N VAL A 212 -2.55 4.40 14.90
CA VAL A 212 -3.81 4.14 14.19
C VAL A 212 -4.89 3.68 15.17
N THR A 213 -6.08 4.26 15.03
CA THR A 213 -7.26 3.86 15.82
C THR A 213 -8.35 3.35 14.89
N PHE A 214 -8.75 2.08 15.04
CA PHE A 214 -9.88 1.52 14.32
C PHE A 214 -11.19 1.97 14.96
N LEU A 215 -11.98 2.74 14.20
CA LEU A 215 -13.27 3.26 14.63
C LEU A 215 -14.39 2.26 14.35
N TYR A 216 -14.28 1.54 13.24
CA TYR A 216 -15.24 0.54 12.80
C TYR A 216 -14.54 -0.66 12.19
N GLU A 217 -15.04 -1.85 12.49
CA GLU A 217 -14.69 -3.12 11.85
C GLU A 217 -15.98 -3.93 11.74
N GLU A 218 -16.39 -4.28 10.52
CA GLU A 218 -17.70 -4.88 10.26
C GLU A 218 -17.59 -5.96 9.18
N ALA A 219 -18.23 -7.10 9.44
CA ALA A 219 -18.49 -8.08 8.40
C ALA A 219 -19.60 -7.55 7.45
N ILE A 220 -19.44 -7.76 6.15
CA ILE A 220 -20.39 -7.37 5.11
C ILE A 220 -21.18 -8.58 4.61
N ALA A 221 -20.50 -9.70 4.32
CA ALA A 221 -21.08 -10.90 3.70
C ALA A 221 -21.34 -12.05 4.69
#